data_AF-A0A527XKX1-F1
#
_entry.id   AF-A0A527XKX1-F1
#
_cell.length_a   1.000
_cell.length_b   1.000
_cell.length_c   1.000
_cell.angle_alpha   90.00
_cell.angle_beta   90.00
_cell.angle_gamma   90.00
#
_symmetry.space_group_name_H-M   'P 1'
#
loop_
_entity.id
_entity.type
_entity.pdbx_description
1 polymer ?
#
loop_
_entity_poly.entity_id
_entity_poly.type
_entity_poly.pdbx_seq_one_letter_code
_entity_poly.pdbx_strand_id
1 'polypeptide(L)'
;RHGVVVTYVSNGGLRPSRDPMIRNVVVSKGADAADDWIVENARENDVVVTADIPLAARTVALGAHVLGPTGRPFTPETIGMAVAMRDLK
;
A
#
# COMPACT_ATOMS: atom_id res chain seq x y z
N ARG A 1 -18.47 8.94 4.39
CA ARG A 1 -17.47 8.67 3.34
C ARG A 1 -16.63 9.92 3.16
N HIS A 2 -15.30 9.83 3.13
CA HIS A 2 -14.40 11.01 3.26
C HIS A 2 -14.13 11.79 1.95
N GLY A 3 -14.77 11.44 0.83
CA GLY A 3 -14.57 12.14 -0.44
C GLY A 3 -13.20 11.92 -1.11
N VAL A 4 -12.44 10.93 -0.65
CA VAL A 4 -11.10 10.59 -1.19
C VAL A 4 -11.23 9.48 -2.24
N VAL A 5 -10.50 9.62 -3.35
CA VAL A 5 -10.40 8.57 -4.38
C VAL A 5 -9.59 7.40 -3.83
N VAL A 6 -10.11 6.19 -3.96
CA VAL A 6 -9.44 4.96 -3.52
C VAL A 6 -8.99 4.19 -4.74
N THR A 7 -7.70 3.84 -4.78
CA THR A 7 -7.15 3.01 -5.85
C THR A 7 -6.77 1.65 -5.28
N TYR A 8 -7.43 0.60 -5.77
CA TYR A 8 -7.05 -0.78 -5.52
C TYR A 8 -6.08 -1.25 -6.60
N VAL A 9 -4.96 -1.83 -6.20
CA VAL A 9 -3.94 -2.34 -7.11
C VAL A 9 -3.83 -3.83 -6.88
N SER A 10 -4.01 -4.65 -7.92
CA SER A 10 -3.87 -6.10 -7.80
C SER A 10 -3.41 -6.73 -9.11
N ASN A 11 -2.86 -7.94 -9.05
CA ASN A 11 -2.54 -8.76 -10.22
C ASN A 11 -3.76 -9.49 -10.83
N GLY A 12 -4.97 -9.03 -10.52
CA GLY A 12 -6.25 -9.59 -10.95
C GLY A 12 -7.18 -9.98 -9.80
N GLY A 13 -8.25 -10.71 -10.12
CA GLY A 13 -9.18 -11.31 -9.14
C GLY A 13 -10.14 -10.34 -8.43
N LEU A 14 -9.89 -9.03 -8.47
CA LEU A 14 -10.78 -8.03 -7.89
C LEU A 14 -11.89 -7.65 -8.88
N ARG A 15 -13.14 -7.77 -8.45
CA ARG A 15 -14.27 -7.25 -9.21
C ARG A 15 -14.22 -5.71 -9.20
N PRO A 16 -14.26 -5.04 -10.37
CA PRO A 16 -14.31 -3.58 -10.42
C PRO A 16 -15.53 -3.03 -9.67
N SER A 17 -15.30 -1.96 -8.90
CA SER A 17 -16.40 -1.20 -8.30
C SER A 17 -17.11 -0.39 -9.38
N ARG A 18 -18.43 -0.17 -9.21
CA ARG A 18 -19.20 0.77 -10.04
C ARG A 18 -19.10 2.22 -9.54
N ASP A 19 -18.46 2.40 -8.40
CA ASP A 19 -18.34 3.70 -7.77
C ASP A 19 -17.26 4.56 -8.45
N PRO A 20 -17.56 5.79 -8.88
CA PRO A 20 -16.58 6.66 -9.55
C PRO A 20 -15.40 7.06 -8.65
N MET A 21 -15.54 6.95 -7.33
CA MET A 21 -14.46 7.22 -6.37
C MET A 21 -13.53 6.02 -6.16
N ILE A 22 -13.82 4.87 -6.77
CA ILE A 22 -13.00 3.67 -6.65
C ILE A 22 -12.39 3.35 -8.02
N ARG A 23 -11.05 3.27 -8.05
CA ARG A 23 -10.27 2.86 -9.22
C ARG A 23 -9.68 1.49 -8.96
N ASN A 24 -9.74 0.62 -9.96
CA ASN A 24 -9.08 -0.68 -9.94
C ASN A 24 -7.96 -0.67 -10.98
N VAL A 25 -6.72 -0.81 -10.54
CA VAL A 25 -5.54 -0.97 -11.38
C VAL A 25 -5.15 -2.44 -11.36
N VAL A 26 -5.14 -3.05 -12.54
CA VAL A 26 -4.70 -4.43 -12.71
C VAL A 26 -3.29 -4.43 -13.28
N VAL A 27 -2.33 -4.96 -12.52
CA VAL A 27 -0.92 -5.09 -12.92
C VAL A 27 -0.64 -6.47 -13.51
N SER A 28 0.53 -6.63 -14.12
CA SER A 28 1.01 -7.93 -14.61
C SER A 28 1.17 -8.93 -13.46
N LYS A 29 1.18 -10.23 -13.76
CA LYS A 29 1.32 -11.31 -12.75
C LYS A 29 2.73 -11.48 -12.19
N GLY A 30 3.59 -10.47 -12.32
CA GLY A 30 4.92 -10.49 -11.70
C GLY A 30 4.80 -10.54 -10.17
N ALA A 31 5.79 -11.16 -9.52
CA ALA A 31 6.00 -10.92 -8.09
C ALA A 31 6.17 -9.41 -7.86
N ASP A 32 5.58 -8.90 -6.78
CA ASP A 32 5.69 -7.51 -6.33
C ASP A 32 5.20 -6.42 -7.31
N ALA A 33 4.60 -6.78 -8.45
CA ALA A 33 4.15 -5.82 -9.47
C ALA A 33 3.13 -4.80 -8.93
N ALA A 34 2.31 -5.21 -7.96
CA ALA A 34 1.35 -4.31 -7.32
C ALA A 34 2.06 -3.31 -6.39
N ASP A 35 3.05 -3.80 -5.64
CA ASP A 35 3.84 -3.01 -4.71
C ASP A 35 4.68 -1.98 -5.45
N ASP A 36 5.31 -2.39 -6.56
CA ASP A 36 6.08 -1.49 -7.42
C ASP A 36 5.20 -0.38 -8.00
N TRP A 37 4.03 -0.73 -8.53
CA TRP A 37 3.10 0.28 -9.02
C TRP A 37 2.67 1.25 -7.92
N ILE A 38 2.37 0.75 -6.72
CA ILE A 38 1.99 1.60 -5.57
C ILE A 38 3.14 2.56 -5.23
N VAL A 39 4.37 2.06 -5.13
CA VAL A 39 5.55 2.87 -4.80
C VAL A 39 5.84 3.92 -5.88
N GLU A 40 5.68 3.57 -7.15
CA GLU A 40 5.88 4.50 -8.28
C GLU A 40 4.82 5.62 -8.34
N ASN A 41 3.60 5.36 -7.83
CA ASN A 41 2.48 6.28 -7.94
C ASN A 41 2.17 7.02 -6.63
N ALA A 42 2.63 6.52 -5.48
CA ALA A 42 2.47 7.16 -4.19
C ALA A 42 3.33 8.42 -4.07
N ARG A 43 2.76 9.44 -3.43
CA ARG A 43 3.41 10.73 -3.16
C ARG A 43 3.38 11.02 -1.66
N GLU A 44 4.14 12.04 -1.27
CA GLU A 44 4.10 12.57 0.09
C GLU A 44 2.65 12.93 0.48
N ASN A 45 2.25 12.58 1.70
CA ASN A 45 0.90 12.74 2.25
C ASN A 45 -0.22 11.87 1.64
N ASP A 46 0.09 10.95 0.71
CA ASP A 46 -0.87 9.92 0.32
C ASP A 46 -1.09 8.92 1.47
N VAL A 47 -2.25 8.25 1.47
CA VAL A 47 -2.55 7.18 2.44
C VAL A 47 -2.38 5.82 1.76
N VAL A 48 -1.46 5.01 2.26
CA VAL A 48 -1.23 3.64 1.80
C VAL A 48 -1.72 2.68 2.87
N VAL A 49 -2.58 1.74 2.49
CA VAL A 49 -3.03 0.67 3.39
C VAL A 49 -2.46 -0.65 2.93
N THR A 50 -1.62 -1.29 3.75
CA THR A 50 -0.99 -2.57 3.41
C THR A 50 -0.74 -3.43 4.64
N ALA A 51 -0.83 -4.74 4.47
CA ALA A 51 -0.34 -5.71 5.46
C ALA A 51 1.11 -6.12 5.21
N ASP A 52 1.66 -5.76 4.04
CA ASP A 52 3.00 -6.13 3.64
C ASP A 52 4.04 -5.14 4.14
N ILE A 53 4.99 -5.64 4.93
CA ILE A 53 5.98 -4.82 5.63
C ILE A 53 7.01 -4.20 4.67
N PRO A 54 7.55 -4.88 3.64
CA PRO A 54 8.39 -4.26 2.63
C PRO A 54 7.70 -3.12 1.88
N LEU A 55 6.46 -3.31 1.42
CA LEU A 55 5.71 -2.23 0.80
C LEU A 55 5.51 -1.06 1.78
N ALA A 56 5.20 -1.36 3.04
CA ALA A 56 5.07 -0.33 4.07
C ALA A 56 6.38 0.47 4.26
N ALA A 57 7.53 -0.21 4.32
CA ALA A 57 8.83 0.44 4.45
C ALA A 57 9.14 1.36 3.26
N ARG A 58 8.91 0.88 2.03
CA ARG A 58 9.12 1.67 0.81
C ARG A 58 8.23 2.91 0.78
N THR A 59 6.96 2.79 1.19
CA THR A 59 6.00 3.89 1.14
C THR A 59 6.14 4.89 2.30
N VAL A 60 6.55 4.43 3.50
CA VAL A 60 6.93 5.34 4.61
C VAL A 60 8.12 6.22 4.20
N ALA A 61 9.10 5.66 3.49
CA ALA A 61 10.26 6.42 3.01
C ALA A 61 9.90 7.51 1.98
N LEU A 62 8.75 7.39 1.29
CA LEU A 62 8.22 8.42 0.38
C LEU A 62 7.46 9.54 1.12
N GLY A 63 7.31 9.48 2.44
CA GLY A 63 6.50 10.43 3.21
C GLY A 63 5.00 10.17 3.13
N ALA A 64 4.58 8.97 2.72
CA ALA A 64 3.17 8.58 2.76
C ALA A 64 2.74 8.21 4.19
N HIS A 65 1.45 8.38 4.48
CA HIS A 65 0.81 7.88 5.68
C HIS A 65 0.45 6.40 5.50
N VAL A 66 1.22 5.52 6.12
CA VAL A 66 1.06 4.08 5.92
C VAL A 66 0.35 3.43 7.10
N LEU A 67 -0.71 2.69 6.82
CA LEU A 67 -1.53 2.00 7.82
C LEU A 67 -1.64 0.51 7.52
N GLY A 68 -1.67 -0.30 8.56
CA GLY A 68 -2.14 -1.69 8.46
C GLY A 68 -3.65 -1.77 8.22
N PRO A 69 -4.19 -2.94 7.83
CA PRO A 69 -5.64 -3.13 7.64
C PRO A 69 -6.46 -2.88 8.91
N THR A 70 -5.83 -2.94 10.09
CA THR A 70 -6.44 -2.64 11.40
C THR A 70 -6.39 -1.16 11.76
N GLY A 71 -5.83 -0.30 10.91
CA GLY A 71 -5.62 1.13 11.17
C GLY A 71 -4.38 1.45 12.01
N ARG A 72 -3.59 0.45 12.41
CA ARG A 72 -2.31 0.70 13.11
C ARG A 72 -1.30 1.33 12.15
N PRO A 73 -0.69 2.48 12.50
CA PRO A 73 0.28 3.12 11.62
C PRO A 73 1.61 2.40 11.58
N PHE A 74 2.25 2.41 10.42
CA PHE A 74 3.67 2.21 10.26
C PHE A 74 4.35 3.57 10.25
N THR A 75 5.35 3.75 11.11
CA THR A 75 6.06 5.03 11.26
C THR A 75 7.55 4.83 11.00
N PRO A 76 8.31 5.89 10.65
CA PRO A 76 9.76 5.80 10.48
C PRO A 76 10.48 5.15 11.68
N GLU A 77 9.98 5.37 12.89
CA GLU A 77 10.56 4.85 14.14
C GLU A 77 10.27 3.37 14.36
N THR A 78 9.13 2.88 13.85
CA THR A 78 8.65 1.51 14.12
C THR A 78 8.92 0.55 12.97
N ILE A 79 9.04 1.07 11.75
CA ILE A 79 9.12 0.26 10.53
C ILE A 79 10.41 -0.56 10.45
N GLY A 80 11.55 -0.04 10.92
CA GLY A 80 12.81 -0.79 10.92
C GLY A 80 12.74 -2.07 11.77
N MET A 81 12.11 -2.01 12.95
CA MET A 81 11.90 -3.20 13.78
C MET A 81 10.91 -4.18 13.14
N ALA A 82 9.85 -3.67 12.50
CA ALA A 82 8.88 -4.50 11.80
C ALA A 82 9.52 -5.28 10.64
N VAL A 83 10.40 -4.63 9.86
CA VAL A 83 11.18 -5.28 8.80
C VAL A 83 12.06 -6.38 9.39
N ALA A 84 12.85 -6.07 10.42
CA ALA A 84 13.73 -7.05 11.07
C ALA A 84 12.96 -8.28 11.61
N MET A 85 11.78 -8.08 12.21
CA MET A 85 10.96 -9.20 12.70
C MET A 85 10.39 -10.07 11.58
N ARG A 86 10.11 -9.51 10.39
CA ARG A 86 9.64 -10.29 9.24
C ARG A 86 10.74 -11.17 8.65
N ASP A 87 11.97 -10.66 8.60
CA ASP A 87 13.11 -11.35 8.00
C ASP A 87 13.65 -12.51 8.86
N LEU A 88 13.26 -12.58 10.14
CA LEU A 88 13.61 -13.66 11.06
C LEU A 88 12.73 -14.92 10.93
N LYS A 89 11.70 -14.90 10.08
CA LYS A 89 10.70 -15.97 9.95
C LYS A 89 11.02 -16.96 8.83
#